data_AF-A0A7C2EKG9-F1
#
_entry.id   AF-A0A7C2EKG9-F1
#
_cell.length_a   1.000
_cell.length_b   1.000
_cell.length_c   1.000
_cell.angle_alpha   90.00
_cell.angle_beta   90.00
_cell.angle_gamma   90.00
#
_symmetry.space_group_name_H-M   'P 1'
#
loop_
_entity.id
_entity.type
_entity.pdbx_description
1 polymer ?
#
loop_
_entity_poly.entity_id
_entity_poly.type
_entity_poly.pdbx_seq_one_letter_code
_entity_poly.pdbx_strand_id
1 'polypeptide(L)'
;MLKRTYIFTLISCAVLTTVSIAIAQRDSFIKIEGPTLRVRIDSAVRQARSAGQPFFWTAYSFDVRPGVAVDVELTDFRGSTNTISDTSISIGTSHGVKIETRNLGIFLLHDGNANRITRLEVYNLERQREYSRYPVYWLGRGSNEESLTLLKGLVSPEQQLKVGEHAVMAIGLHDDPQVSAILKDFIRSSARDQVRSSSVFWLGQIGGEQAFLAELVRGDRESVEFRKKAAFAIGVSKDATALFTLKGLYGEVTHREIKRQIIFAASINENKDQAIDFLISIAANDPDTECKKQALFWLGQRAGDRSLKVLGDVASSTDADTEVQKQAVFAISRRPKDEAIPLLIKIARTHPKAEVRKQALFWLGLSGDERALELFKEILTK
;
A
#
# COMPACT_ATOMS: atom_id res chain seq x y z
N MET A 1 44.15 -27.60 -13.71
CA MET A 1 42.86 -28.26 -13.97
C MET A 1 41.75 -27.23 -13.72
N LEU A 2 41.10 -26.81 -14.81
CA LEU A 2 39.96 -25.88 -15.01
C LEU A 2 39.72 -24.65 -14.09
N LYS A 3 39.93 -23.46 -14.68
CA LYS A 3 39.28 -22.19 -14.30
C LYS A 3 37.82 -22.22 -14.73
N ARG A 4 36.88 -21.89 -13.83
CA ARG A 4 35.46 -21.62 -14.17
C ARG A 4 35.32 -20.16 -14.59
N THR A 5 35.08 -19.95 -15.88
CA THR A 5 34.64 -18.67 -16.45
C THR A 5 33.12 -18.58 -16.26
N TYR A 6 32.65 -17.62 -15.45
CA TYR A 6 31.22 -17.34 -15.34
C TYR A 6 30.78 -16.47 -16.52
N ILE A 7 29.88 -17.00 -17.33
CA ILE A 7 29.23 -16.35 -18.47
C ILE A 7 28.29 -15.28 -17.91
N PHE A 8 28.70 -14.01 -17.95
CA PHE A 8 27.82 -12.85 -17.85
C PHE A 8 27.29 -12.51 -19.25
N THR A 9 26.34 -13.28 -19.76
CA THR A 9 25.66 -12.91 -21.02
C THR A 9 24.35 -13.67 -21.11
N LEU A 10 23.23 -13.02 -20.76
CA LEU A 10 21.87 -13.37 -21.25
C LEU A 10 20.75 -12.41 -20.81
N ILE A 11 21.00 -11.43 -19.93
CA ILE A 11 19.95 -10.47 -19.52
C ILE A 11 19.82 -9.28 -20.49
N SER A 12 20.85 -8.97 -21.29
CA SER A 12 20.86 -7.78 -22.16
C SER A 12 19.97 -7.88 -23.40
N CYS A 13 19.83 -9.06 -24.01
CA CYS A 13 19.13 -9.19 -25.29
C CYS A 13 17.60 -9.07 -25.15
N ALA A 14 17.01 -9.67 -24.11
CA ALA A 14 15.57 -9.63 -23.88
C ALA A 14 15.06 -8.21 -23.54
N VAL A 15 15.81 -7.47 -22.70
CA VAL A 15 15.49 -6.08 -22.34
C VAL A 15 15.61 -5.14 -23.55
N LEU A 16 16.63 -5.33 -24.40
CA LEU A 16 16.78 -4.52 -25.62
C LEU A 16 15.65 -4.78 -26.64
N THR A 17 15.19 -6.02 -26.76
CA THR A 17 14.08 -6.36 -27.66
C THR A 17 12.75 -5.78 -27.18
N THR A 18 12.43 -5.83 -25.88
CA THR A 18 11.16 -5.30 -25.36
C THR A 18 11.09 -3.78 -25.45
N VAL A 19 12.20 -3.08 -25.16
CA VAL A 19 12.30 -1.63 -25.31
C VAL A 19 12.13 -1.21 -26.78
N SER A 20 12.74 -1.95 -27.71
CA SER A 20 12.61 -1.69 -29.15
C SER A 20 11.17 -1.86 -29.65
N ILE A 21 10.45 -2.88 -29.16
CA ILE A 21 9.04 -3.12 -29.49
C ILE A 21 8.14 -2.03 -28.90
N ALA A 22 8.38 -1.59 -27.66
CA ALA A 22 7.63 -0.51 -27.04
C ALA A 22 7.84 0.85 -27.74
N ILE A 23 9.05 1.11 -28.26
CA ILE A 23 9.32 2.28 -29.11
C ILE A 23 8.51 2.18 -30.42
N ALA A 24 8.61 1.06 -31.13
CA ALA A 24 7.88 0.86 -32.39
C ALA A 24 6.35 0.95 -32.22
N GLN A 25 5.81 0.48 -31.09
CA GLN A 25 4.40 0.65 -30.76
C GLN A 25 4.02 2.14 -30.63
N ARG A 26 4.83 2.96 -29.97
CA ARG A 26 4.55 4.40 -29.82
C ARG A 26 4.65 5.15 -31.15
N ASP A 27 5.52 4.70 -32.05
CA ASP A 27 5.60 5.27 -33.41
C ASP A 27 4.33 5.02 -34.23
N SER A 28 3.51 4.03 -33.85
CA SER A 28 2.22 3.76 -34.49
C SER A 28 1.08 4.68 -34.02
N PHE A 29 1.29 5.51 -32.99
CA PHE A 29 0.25 6.41 -32.50
C PHE A 29 0.02 7.60 -33.46
N ILE A 30 -1.24 8.01 -33.57
CA ILE A 30 -1.66 9.15 -34.40
C ILE A 30 -1.27 10.44 -33.67
N LYS A 31 -0.24 11.12 -34.16
CA LYS A 31 0.26 12.36 -33.54
C LYS A 31 -0.72 13.51 -33.75
N ILE A 32 -0.99 14.25 -32.69
CA ILE A 32 -1.86 15.43 -32.71
C ILE A 32 -1.08 16.65 -32.24
N GLU A 33 -0.97 17.61 -33.13
CA GLU A 33 -0.27 18.87 -32.91
C GLU A 33 -1.22 19.94 -32.36
N GLY A 34 -0.68 20.85 -31.57
CA GLY A 34 -1.42 21.97 -31.01
C GLY A 34 -0.67 22.67 -29.87
N PRO A 35 -0.99 23.94 -29.59
CA PRO A 35 -0.24 24.77 -28.64
C PRO A 35 -0.45 24.39 -27.18
N THR A 36 -1.58 23.76 -26.85
CA THR A 36 -1.93 23.35 -25.48
C THR A 36 -2.46 21.92 -25.47
N LEU A 37 -2.37 21.25 -24.31
CA LEU A 37 -2.96 19.93 -24.12
C LEU A 37 -4.45 19.93 -24.47
N ARG A 38 -5.19 20.96 -24.05
CA ARG A 38 -6.63 21.10 -24.33
C ARG A 38 -6.91 21.16 -25.84
N VAL A 39 -6.19 21.99 -26.59
CA VAL A 39 -6.37 22.10 -28.05
C VAL A 39 -6.03 20.78 -28.75
N ARG A 40 -5.02 20.05 -28.27
CA ARG A 40 -4.68 18.72 -28.79
C ARG A 40 -5.78 17.70 -28.50
N ILE A 41 -6.35 17.67 -27.29
CA ILE A 41 -7.50 16.81 -26.96
C ILE A 41 -8.68 17.12 -27.89
N ASP A 42 -9.07 18.38 -28.02
CA ASP A 42 -10.21 18.78 -28.84
C ASP A 42 -10.01 18.41 -30.32
N SER A 43 -8.77 18.53 -30.82
CA SER A 43 -8.42 18.14 -32.19
C SER A 43 -8.46 16.63 -32.38
N ALA A 44 -7.93 15.86 -31.43
CA ALA A 44 -7.99 14.40 -31.44
C ALA A 44 -9.44 13.90 -31.44
N VAL A 45 -10.28 14.45 -30.56
CA VAL A 45 -11.71 14.10 -30.47
C VAL A 45 -12.44 14.42 -31.77
N ARG A 46 -12.22 15.59 -32.37
CA ARG A 46 -12.80 15.92 -33.68
C ARG A 46 -12.35 14.94 -34.76
N GLN A 47 -11.06 14.69 -34.87
CA GLN A 47 -10.51 13.79 -35.89
C GLN A 47 -11.03 12.36 -35.75
N ALA A 48 -11.09 11.83 -34.53
CA ALA A 48 -11.62 10.49 -34.26
C ALA A 48 -13.10 10.36 -34.64
N ARG A 49 -13.90 11.38 -34.33
CA ARG A 49 -15.32 11.43 -34.72
C ARG A 49 -15.52 11.51 -36.22
N SER A 50 -14.76 12.36 -36.90
CA SER A 50 -14.80 12.45 -38.37
C SER A 50 -14.41 11.14 -39.03
N ALA A 51 -13.54 10.35 -38.38
CA ALA A 51 -13.18 9.01 -38.81
C ALA A 51 -14.17 7.90 -38.38
N GLY A 52 -15.30 8.25 -37.77
CA GLY A 52 -16.35 7.31 -37.36
C GLY A 52 -15.94 6.35 -36.24
N GLN A 53 -14.94 6.71 -35.42
CA GLN A 53 -14.43 5.84 -34.36
C GLN A 53 -15.44 5.73 -33.21
N PRO A 54 -15.97 4.54 -32.89
CA PRO A 54 -16.91 4.37 -31.78
C PRO A 54 -16.23 4.56 -30.41
N PHE A 55 -14.96 4.14 -30.33
CA PHE A 55 -14.08 4.38 -29.19
C PHE A 55 -12.68 4.70 -29.68
N PHE A 56 -11.98 5.56 -28.95
CA PHE A 56 -10.61 5.92 -29.24
C PHE A 56 -9.90 6.40 -27.97
N TRP A 57 -8.58 6.22 -27.94
CA TRP A 57 -7.75 6.72 -26.86
C TRP A 57 -7.20 8.10 -27.23
N THR A 58 -7.22 9.02 -26.27
CA THR A 58 -6.26 10.12 -26.27
C THR A 58 -5.22 9.86 -25.21
N ALA A 59 -3.94 10.10 -25.51
CA ALA A 59 -2.86 9.81 -24.57
C ALA A 59 -1.78 10.88 -24.58
N TYR A 60 -1.21 11.17 -23.41
CA TYR A 60 -0.14 12.14 -23.25
C TYR A 60 0.82 11.73 -22.13
N SER A 61 2.07 12.17 -22.24
CA SER A 61 3.08 12.04 -21.18
C SER A 61 3.05 13.23 -20.23
N PHE A 62 3.46 13.01 -18.98
CA PHE A 62 3.48 14.02 -17.92
C PHE A 62 4.72 13.80 -17.03
N ASP A 63 5.02 14.76 -16.16
CA ASP A 63 6.17 14.66 -15.27
C ASP A 63 5.82 13.83 -14.04
N VAL A 64 6.50 12.69 -13.89
CA VAL A 64 6.23 11.70 -12.85
C VAL A 64 7.13 11.95 -11.66
N ARG A 65 6.54 12.00 -10.46
CA ARG A 65 7.30 12.20 -9.21
C ARG A 65 8.33 11.08 -8.99
N PRO A 66 9.47 11.38 -8.34
CA PRO A 66 10.50 10.38 -8.12
C PRO A 66 10.06 9.26 -7.16
N GLY A 67 10.59 8.05 -7.37
CA GLY A 67 10.40 6.93 -6.44
C GLY A 67 9.08 6.16 -6.57
N VAL A 68 8.42 6.30 -7.71
CA VAL A 68 7.21 5.55 -8.04
C VAL A 68 7.49 4.71 -9.28
N ALA A 69 7.15 3.44 -9.22
CA ALA A 69 7.21 2.55 -10.37
C ALA A 69 5.81 2.06 -10.73
N VAL A 70 5.50 2.04 -12.03
CA VAL A 70 4.18 1.62 -12.54
C VAL A 70 4.36 0.45 -13.50
N ASP A 71 3.54 -0.58 -13.31
CA ASP A 71 3.48 -1.78 -14.15
C ASP A 71 4.84 -2.45 -14.33
N VAL A 72 5.56 -2.62 -13.23
CA VAL A 72 6.87 -3.26 -13.18
C VAL A 72 6.78 -4.65 -12.57
N GLU A 73 7.53 -5.60 -13.14
CA GLU A 73 7.75 -6.90 -12.52
C GLU A 73 8.86 -6.77 -11.49
N LEU A 74 8.53 -7.01 -10.23
CA LEU A 74 9.45 -6.80 -9.11
C LEU A 74 9.79 -8.12 -8.43
N THR A 75 11.07 -8.33 -8.19
CA THR A 75 11.63 -9.40 -7.35
C THR A 75 12.42 -8.77 -6.21
N ASP A 76 12.48 -9.45 -5.05
CA ASP A 76 13.05 -8.89 -3.80
C ASP A 76 12.54 -7.47 -3.48
N PHE A 77 11.22 -7.27 -3.60
CA PHE A 77 10.59 -5.97 -3.37
C PHE A 77 10.35 -5.70 -1.88
N ARG A 78 10.71 -4.49 -1.45
CA ARG A 78 10.38 -3.93 -0.14
C ARG A 78 9.72 -2.58 -0.32
N GLY A 79 8.45 -2.49 0.06
CA GLY A 79 7.67 -1.26 -0.04
C GLY A 79 6.18 -1.55 -0.06
N SER A 80 5.43 -0.63 -0.66
CA SER A 80 3.99 -0.76 -0.90
C SER A 80 3.72 -0.96 -2.39
N THR A 81 2.76 -1.84 -2.70
CA THR A 81 2.17 -1.93 -4.04
C THR A 81 0.67 -1.74 -3.89
N ASN A 82 0.11 -0.79 -4.64
CA ASN A 82 -1.31 -0.58 -4.77
C ASN A 82 -1.73 -0.91 -6.20
N THR A 83 -2.83 -1.64 -6.37
CA THR A 83 -3.36 -2.00 -7.68
C THR A 83 -4.73 -1.37 -7.83
N ILE A 84 -4.87 -0.53 -8.86
CA ILE A 84 -6.13 0.13 -9.23
C ILE A 84 -6.49 -0.37 -10.62
N SER A 85 -7.55 -1.16 -10.71
CA SER A 85 -7.90 -1.94 -11.91
C SER A 85 -6.72 -2.82 -12.36
N ASP A 86 -6.17 -2.57 -13.55
CA ASP A 86 -5.04 -3.33 -14.11
C ASP A 86 -3.70 -2.59 -13.91
N THR A 87 -3.72 -1.41 -13.29
CA THR A 87 -2.53 -0.57 -13.09
C THR A 87 -1.95 -0.83 -11.70
N SER A 88 -0.70 -1.31 -11.67
CA SER A 88 0.03 -1.54 -10.42
C SER A 88 1.01 -0.40 -10.15
N ILE A 89 0.92 0.21 -8.97
CA ILE A 89 1.81 1.29 -8.54
C ILE A 89 2.58 0.84 -7.32
N SER A 90 3.91 0.80 -7.45
CA SER A 90 4.82 0.35 -6.41
C SER A 90 5.73 1.49 -5.94
N ILE A 91 5.85 1.64 -4.62
CA ILE A 91 6.70 2.64 -3.97
C ILE A 91 7.61 1.91 -2.99
N GLY A 92 8.92 1.93 -3.24
CA GLY A 92 9.85 1.15 -2.43
C GLY A 92 11.20 0.93 -3.08
N THR A 93 11.79 -0.21 -2.73
CA THR A 93 13.07 -0.68 -3.25
C THR A 93 12.94 -2.10 -3.79
N SER A 94 13.70 -2.44 -4.82
CA SER A 94 13.91 -3.81 -5.28
C SER A 94 15.41 -4.07 -5.25
N HIS A 95 15.84 -5.19 -4.66
CA HIS A 95 17.26 -5.48 -4.42
C HIS A 95 18.00 -4.35 -3.69
N GLY A 96 17.30 -3.67 -2.77
CA GLY A 96 17.84 -2.51 -2.03
C GLY A 96 17.97 -1.21 -2.83
N VAL A 97 17.60 -1.18 -4.11
CA VAL A 97 17.64 0.01 -4.97
C VAL A 97 16.25 0.60 -5.13
N LYS A 98 16.13 1.93 -5.04
CA LYS A 98 14.86 2.64 -5.25
C LYS A 98 14.34 2.37 -6.67
N ILE A 99 13.08 1.95 -6.77
CA ILE A 99 12.43 1.71 -8.06
C ILE A 99 11.79 3.00 -8.58
N GLU A 100 11.80 3.18 -9.89
CA GLU A 100 11.13 4.29 -10.54
C GLU A 100 10.74 3.97 -11.99
N THR A 101 9.68 4.62 -12.47
CA THR A 101 9.26 4.61 -13.87
C THR A 101 8.99 6.05 -14.29
N ARG A 102 9.84 6.59 -15.17
CA ARG A 102 9.74 8.01 -15.59
C ARG A 102 8.90 8.20 -16.84
N ASN A 103 8.85 7.19 -17.71
CA ASN A 103 8.14 7.25 -18.98
C ASN A 103 6.73 6.72 -18.81
N LEU A 104 5.85 7.53 -18.21
CA LEU A 104 4.42 7.21 -18.08
C LEU A 104 3.57 8.03 -19.04
N GLY A 105 2.44 7.46 -19.43
CA GLY A 105 1.39 8.15 -20.17
C GLY A 105 0.04 8.01 -19.47
N ILE A 106 -0.74 9.09 -19.49
CA ILE A 106 -2.16 9.07 -19.12
C ILE A 106 -2.96 8.79 -20.37
N PHE A 107 -3.80 7.75 -20.31
CA PHE A 107 -4.63 7.29 -21.41
C PHE A 107 -6.11 7.46 -21.05
N LEU A 108 -6.85 8.18 -21.89
CA LEU A 108 -8.27 8.44 -21.73
C LEU A 108 -9.03 7.75 -22.85
N LEU A 109 -9.89 6.79 -22.53
CA LEU A 109 -10.77 6.13 -23.48
C LEU A 109 -12.03 6.96 -23.64
N HIS A 110 -12.27 7.46 -24.85
CA HIS A 110 -13.45 8.24 -25.20
C HIS A 110 -14.50 7.34 -25.83
N ASP A 111 -15.76 7.59 -25.46
CA ASP A 111 -16.94 7.14 -26.20
C ASP A 111 -17.23 8.17 -27.30
N GLY A 112 -16.99 7.79 -28.55
CA GLY A 112 -17.11 8.67 -29.70
C GLY A 112 -18.52 9.22 -29.91
N ASN A 113 -19.53 8.47 -29.45
CA ASN A 113 -20.95 8.78 -29.59
C ASN A 113 -21.49 9.61 -28.42
N ALA A 114 -21.02 9.34 -27.20
CA ALA A 114 -21.59 9.95 -25.98
C ALA A 114 -20.77 11.13 -25.40
N ASN A 115 -19.69 11.55 -26.07
CA ASN A 115 -18.83 12.66 -25.63
C ASN A 115 -18.40 12.57 -24.15
N ARG A 116 -18.01 11.37 -23.72
CA ARG A 116 -17.59 11.07 -22.35
C ARG A 116 -16.34 10.22 -22.32
N ILE A 117 -15.59 10.33 -21.25
CA ILE A 117 -14.48 9.43 -20.94
C ILE A 117 -15.03 8.24 -20.17
N THR A 118 -14.74 7.03 -20.63
CA THR A 118 -15.23 5.78 -20.02
C THR A 118 -14.15 5.09 -19.20
N ARG A 119 -12.87 5.36 -19.48
CA ARG A 119 -11.73 4.78 -18.76
C ARG A 119 -10.57 5.76 -18.73
N LEU A 120 -9.88 5.81 -17.59
CA LEU A 120 -8.61 6.50 -17.42
C LEU A 120 -7.60 5.49 -16.89
N GLU A 121 -6.43 5.40 -17.53
CA GLU A 121 -5.33 4.54 -17.09
C GLU A 121 -4.00 5.28 -17.14
N VAL A 122 -3.05 4.83 -16.33
CA VAL A 122 -1.66 5.30 -16.38
C VAL A 122 -0.80 4.11 -16.78
N TYR A 123 -0.16 4.21 -17.95
CA TYR A 123 0.65 3.11 -18.47
C TYR A 123 2.12 3.45 -18.53
N ASN A 124 2.94 2.44 -18.26
CA ASN A 124 4.36 2.46 -18.55
C ASN A 124 4.62 2.39 -20.07
N LEU A 125 5.15 3.47 -20.63
CA LEU A 125 5.43 3.64 -22.07
C LEU A 125 6.64 2.82 -22.56
N GLU A 126 7.37 2.19 -21.64
CA GLU A 126 8.48 1.28 -21.94
C GLU A 126 8.02 -0.17 -22.09
N ARG A 127 6.72 -0.44 -21.90
CA ARG A 127 6.12 -1.76 -22.05
C ARG A 127 5.12 -1.80 -23.19
N GLN A 128 5.05 -2.94 -23.85
CA GLN A 128 4.03 -3.21 -24.84
C GLN A 128 2.67 -3.40 -24.17
N ARG A 129 1.62 -2.78 -24.72
CA ARG A 129 0.25 -2.88 -24.24
C ARG A 129 -0.75 -3.09 -25.38
N GLU A 130 -1.84 -3.78 -25.12
CA GLU A 130 -2.98 -3.80 -26.04
C GLU A 130 -3.96 -2.68 -25.70
N TYR A 131 -4.29 -1.82 -26.65
CA TYR A 131 -5.21 -0.70 -26.48
C TYR A 131 -6.66 -1.06 -26.87
N SER A 132 -7.05 -2.32 -26.63
CA SER A 132 -8.33 -2.89 -27.09
C SER A 132 -8.57 -2.74 -28.59
N ARG A 133 -7.48 -2.65 -29.38
CA ARG A 133 -7.48 -2.36 -30.83
C ARG A 133 -8.07 -1.01 -31.23
N TYR A 134 -8.33 -0.11 -30.28
CA TYR A 134 -8.76 1.25 -30.59
C TYR A 134 -7.56 2.14 -30.94
N PRO A 135 -7.73 3.11 -31.86
CA PRO A 135 -6.66 4.02 -32.23
C PRO A 135 -6.24 4.88 -31.03
N VAL A 136 -4.93 5.15 -30.94
CA VAL A 136 -4.35 6.04 -29.93
C VAL A 136 -3.93 7.34 -30.59
N TYR A 137 -4.59 8.43 -30.18
CA TYR A 137 -4.25 9.79 -30.54
C TYR A 137 -3.25 10.33 -29.52
N TRP A 138 -1.98 10.42 -29.93
CA TRP A 138 -0.88 10.85 -29.08
C TRP A 138 -0.76 12.37 -29.09
N LEU A 139 -0.92 12.95 -27.91
CA LEU A 139 -0.94 14.39 -27.70
C LEU A 139 0.42 14.93 -27.25
N GLY A 140 1.49 14.12 -27.22
CA GLY A 140 2.81 14.57 -26.78
C GLY A 140 2.95 14.70 -25.26
N ARG A 141 3.77 15.67 -24.82
CA ARG A 141 3.96 16.01 -23.39
C ARG A 141 2.95 17.08 -22.98
N GLY A 142 2.22 16.84 -21.90
CA GLY A 142 1.42 17.84 -21.20
C GLY A 142 2.22 18.42 -20.04
N SER A 143 2.12 19.73 -19.79
CA SER A 143 2.69 20.30 -18.57
C SER A 143 1.93 19.81 -17.33
N ASN A 144 2.55 19.89 -16.16
CA ASN A 144 1.86 19.57 -14.90
C ASN A 144 0.60 20.41 -14.71
N GLU A 145 0.66 21.72 -14.98
CA GLU A 145 -0.49 22.62 -14.86
C GLU A 145 -1.66 22.19 -15.76
N GLU A 146 -1.39 21.90 -17.04
CA GLU A 146 -2.41 21.47 -17.99
C GLU A 146 -3.01 20.11 -17.61
N SER A 147 -2.15 19.15 -17.25
CA SER A 147 -2.56 17.80 -16.87
C SER A 147 -3.37 17.80 -15.57
N LEU A 148 -2.89 18.48 -14.53
CA LEU A 148 -3.61 18.59 -13.26
C LEU A 148 -4.96 19.30 -13.43
N THR A 149 -5.01 20.35 -14.25
CA THR A 149 -6.28 21.04 -14.58
C THR A 149 -7.27 20.08 -15.24
N LEU A 150 -6.82 19.30 -16.23
CA LEU A 150 -7.64 18.29 -16.89
C LEU A 150 -8.15 17.23 -15.90
N LEU A 151 -7.23 16.63 -15.14
CA LEU A 151 -7.56 15.56 -14.19
C LEU A 151 -8.51 16.02 -13.10
N LYS A 152 -8.37 17.27 -12.61
CA LYS A 152 -9.34 17.87 -11.67
C LYS A 152 -10.75 17.90 -12.24
N GLY A 153 -10.89 18.28 -13.52
CA GLY A 153 -12.17 18.28 -14.22
C GLY A 153 -12.79 16.88 -14.37
N LEU A 154 -11.97 15.82 -14.33
CA LEU A 154 -12.44 14.43 -14.39
C LEU A 154 -12.92 13.90 -13.03
N VAL A 155 -12.58 14.57 -11.93
CA VAL A 155 -13.09 14.27 -10.59
C VAL A 155 -14.39 15.04 -10.35
N SER A 156 -15.40 14.78 -11.18
CA SER A 156 -16.71 15.45 -11.12
C SER A 156 -17.86 14.46 -10.88
N PRO A 157 -19.02 14.93 -10.33
CA PRO A 157 -20.21 14.10 -10.15
C PRO A 157 -20.79 13.53 -11.46
N GLU A 158 -20.54 14.17 -12.60
CA GLU A 158 -21.03 13.76 -13.92
C GLU A 158 -20.18 12.62 -14.52
N GLN A 159 -18.89 12.54 -14.15
CA GLN A 159 -18.01 11.47 -14.61
C GLN A 159 -18.24 10.16 -13.85
N GLN A 160 -17.93 9.04 -14.49
CA GLN A 160 -17.97 7.73 -13.85
C GLN A 160 -17.05 7.71 -12.61
N LEU A 161 -17.50 7.05 -11.54
CA LEU A 161 -16.74 6.97 -10.28
C LEU A 161 -15.30 6.48 -10.51
N LYS A 162 -15.14 5.42 -11.31
CA LYS A 162 -13.83 4.87 -11.65
C LYS A 162 -12.92 5.89 -12.34
N VAL A 163 -13.44 6.69 -13.28
CA VAL A 163 -12.64 7.74 -13.94
C VAL A 163 -12.12 8.74 -12.91
N GLY A 164 -12.97 9.17 -11.98
CA GLY A 164 -12.56 10.05 -10.88
C GLY A 164 -11.50 9.44 -9.96
N GLU A 165 -11.64 8.16 -9.59
CA GLU A 165 -10.64 7.46 -8.77
C GLU A 165 -9.27 7.35 -9.45
N HIS A 166 -9.26 7.03 -10.75
CA HIS A 166 -8.01 6.94 -11.52
C HIS A 166 -7.43 8.34 -11.79
N ALA A 167 -8.26 9.38 -11.91
CA ALA A 167 -7.78 10.76 -12.01
C ALA A 167 -7.08 11.20 -10.71
N VAL A 168 -7.64 10.86 -9.53
CA VAL A 168 -6.98 11.10 -8.23
C VAL A 168 -5.64 10.35 -8.14
N MET A 169 -5.60 9.10 -8.61
CA MET A 169 -4.35 8.35 -8.73
C MET A 169 -3.34 9.10 -9.60
N ALA A 170 -3.71 9.44 -10.84
CA ALA A 170 -2.81 10.12 -11.77
C ALA A 170 -2.31 11.45 -11.18
N ILE A 171 -3.16 12.23 -10.52
CA ILE A 171 -2.77 13.45 -9.78
C ILE A 171 -1.69 13.12 -8.74
N GLY A 172 -1.87 12.06 -7.95
CA GLY A 172 -0.91 11.60 -6.95
C GLY A 172 0.46 11.16 -7.50
N LEU A 173 0.57 10.93 -8.81
CA LEU A 173 1.81 10.56 -9.50
C LEU A 173 2.57 11.77 -10.09
N HIS A 174 1.99 12.97 -10.13
CA HIS A 174 2.63 14.16 -10.72
C HIS A 174 3.77 14.67 -9.86
N ASP A 175 4.85 15.12 -10.51
CA ASP A 175 5.96 15.84 -9.88
C ASP A 175 5.65 17.33 -9.75
N ASP A 176 4.65 17.67 -8.93
CA ASP A 176 4.22 19.07 -8.76
C ASP A 176 3.82 19.39 -7.31
N PRO A 177 4.26 20.53 -6.75
CA PRO A 177 3.91 20.93 -5.38
C PRO A 177 2.41 21.19 -5.18
N GLN A 178 1.63 21.45 -6.23
CA GLN A 178 0.19 21.68 -6.12
C GLN A 178 -0.60 20.40 -5.79
N VAL A 179 -0.01 19.21 -6.01
CA VAL A 179 -0.70 17.92 -5.82
C VAL A 179 -1.31 17.81 -4.42
N SER A 180 -0.55 18.13 -3.36
CA SER A 180 -1.05 18.04 -1.99
C SER A 180 -2.24 18.96 -1.73
N ALA A 181 -2.24 20.18 -2.29
CA ALA A 181 -3.36 21.10 -2.17
C ALA A 181 -4.62 20.56 -2.87
N ILE A 182 -4.46 20.03 -4.10
CA ILE A 182 -5.56 19.44 -4.87
C ILE A 182 -6.19 18.25 -4.11
N LEU A 183 -5.37 17.34 -3.57
CA LEU A 183 -5.86 16.19 -2.83
C LEU A 183 -6.59 16.60 -1.54
N LYS A 184 -6.10 17.61 -0.81
CA LYS A 184 -6.80 18.16 0.38
C LYS A 184 -8.14 18.77 0.01
N ASP A 185 -8.23 19.46 -1.13
CA ASP A 185 -9.48 20.03 -1.61
C ASP A 185 -10.51 18.94 -1.91
N PHE A 186 -10.10 17.84 -2.56
CA PHE A 186 -10.99 16.69 -2.77
C PHE A 186 -11.44 16.03 -1.47
N ILE A 187 -10.56 15.91 -0.47
CA ILE A 187 -10.90 15.36 0.85
C ILE A 187 -12.00 16.18 1.53
N ARG A 188 -11.93 17.52 1.41
CA ARG A 188 -12.84 18.46 2.05
C ARG A 188 -14.16 18.65 1.32
N SER A 189 -14.15 18.60 -0.02
CA SER A 189 -15.28 19.08 -0.84
C SER A 189 -16.00 17.99 -1.63
N SER A 190 -15.37 16.83 -1.88
CA SER A 190 -15.99 15.80 -2.71
C SER A 190 -17.17 15.16 -1.99
N ALA A 191 -18.31 15.04 -2.68
CA ALA A 191 -19.46 14.27 -2.20
C ALA A 191 -19.26 12.75 -2.28
N ARG A 192 -18.18 12.27 -2.94
CA ARG A 192 -17.90 10.85 -3.16
C ARG A 192 -16.85 10.36 -2.17
N ASP A 193 -17.26 9.49 -1.25
CA ASP A 193 -16.36 8.95 -0.22
C ASP A 193 -15.15 8.21 -0.81
N GLN A 194 -15.27 7.58 -1.97
CA GLN A 194 -14.16 6.92 -2.64
C GLN A 194 -13.10 7.90 -3.15
N VAL A 195 -13.53 9.06 -3.68
CA VAL A 195 -12.62 10.15 -4.10
C VAL A 195 -11.87 10.69 -2.88
N ARG A 196 -12.59 10.97 -1.78
CA ARG A 196 -11.99 11.40 -0.51
C ARG A 196 -10.99 10.37 0.01
N SER A 197 -11.36 9.09 0.00
CA SER A 197 -10.54 7.98 0.48
C SER A 197 -9.28 7.77 -0.35
N SER A 198 -9.41 7.80 -1.68
CA SER A 198 -8.26 7.72 -2.60
C SER A 198 -7.32 8.89 -2.38
N SER A 199 -7.87 10.10 -2.19
CA SER A 199 -7.08 11.30 -1.94
C SER A 199 -6.31 11.22 -0.63
N VAL A 200 -6.91 10.71 0.46
CA VAL A 200 -6.21 10.45 1.74
C VAL A 200 -5.05 9.48 1.55
N PHE A 201 -5.27 8.39 0.81
CA PHE A 201 -4.22 7.41 0.52
C PHE A 201 -3.04 8.04 -0.22
N TRP A 202 -3.30 8.76 -1.32
CA TRP A 202 -2.24 9.39 -2.12
C TRP A 202 -1.52 10.50 -1.35
N LEU A 203 -2.22 11.25 -0.50
CA LEU A 203 -1.60 12.25 0.37
C LEU A 203 -0.60 11.61 1.34
N GLY A 204 -0.94 10.45 1.93
CA GLY A 204 -0.03 9.68 2.76
C GLY A 204 1.18 9.14 1.98
N GLN A 205 1.00 8.72 0.72
CA GLN A 205 2.10 8.27 -0.13
C GLN A 205 3.03 9.42 -0.57
N ILE A 206 2.53 10.65 -0.74
CA ILE A 206 3.34 11.83 -1.05
C ILE A 206 4.20 12.23 0.15
N GLY A 207 3.60 12.18 1.36
CA GLY A 207 4.26 12.61 2.59
C GLY A 207 4.19 14.12 2.79
N GLY A 208 4.76 14.60 3.89
CA GLY A 208 4.77 16.01 4.29
C GLY A 208 3.46 16.53 4.90
N GLU A 209 2.45 15.67 5.08
CA GLU A 209 1.07 16.09 5.37
C GLU A 209 0.49 15.49 6.66
N GLN A 210 1.39 15.11 7.58
CA GLN A 210 1.06 14.47 8.85
C GLN A 210 0.08 15.28 9.70
N ALA A 211 0.25 16.60 9.76
CA ALA A 211 -0.62 17.46 10.56
C ALA A 211 -2.08 17.42 10.06
N PHE A 212 -2.26 17.47 8.72
CA PHE A 212 -3.58 17.38 8.10
C PHE A 212 -4.19 15.98 8.28
N LEU A 213 -3.42 14.91 8.05
CA LEU A 213 -3.91 13.56 8.27
C LEU A 213 -4.28 13.32 9.74
N ALA A 214 -3.52 13.86 10.69
CA ALA A 214 -3.82 13.77 12.12
C ALA A 214 -5.12 14.51 12.49
N GLU A 215 -5.38 15.67 11.88
CA GLU A 215 -6.67 16.36 12.02
C GLU A 215 -7.84 15.47 11.59
N LEU A 216 -7.72 14.76 10.46
CA LEU A 216 -8.75 13.82 10.01
C LEU A 216 -8.96 12.67 10.98
N VAL A 217 -7.90 12.15 11.61
CA VAL A 217 -8.03 11.07 12.62
C VAL A 217 -8.75 11.58 13.87
N ARG A 218 -8.52 12.83 14.29
CA ARG A 218 -9.19 13.45 15.44
C ARG A 218 -10.65 13.81 15.15
N GLY A 219 -10.95 14.21 13.93
CA GLY A 219 -12.24 14.79 13.56
C GLY A 219 -13.43 13.88 13.85
N ASP A 220 -14.21 14.18 14.90
CA ASP A 220 -15.40 13.41 15.25
C ASP A 220 -16.59 13.61 14.29
N ARG A 221 -16.48 14.59 13.37
CA ARG A 221 -17.42 14.77 12.25
C ARG A 221 -17.21 13.73 11.15
N GLU A 222 -16.04 13.10 11.11
CA GLU A 222 -15.73 12.07 10.13
C GLU A 222 -16.23 10.71 10.59
N SER A 223 -16.63 9.86 9.63
CA SER A 223 -16.99 8.48 9.95
C SER A 223 -15.79 7.72 10.49
N VAL A 224 -16.03 6.74 11.36
CA VAL A 224 -14.96 5.89 11.93
C VAL A 224 -14.11 5.25 10.82
N GLU A 225 -14.74 4.80 9.73
CA GLU A 225 -14.02 4.21 8.60
C GLU A 225 -13.13 5.23 7.87
N PHE A 226 -13.56 6.49 7.76
CA PHE A 226 -12.74 7.54 7.15
C PHE A 226 -11.54 7.92 8.03
N ARG A 227 -11.76 8.05 9.35
CA ARG A 227 -10.69 8.27 10.34
C ARG A 227 -9.66 7.14 10.32
N LYS A 228 -10.12 5.89 10.17
CA LYS A 228 -9.23 4.73 10.04
C LYS A 228 -8.35 4.80 8.79
N LYS A 229 -8.89 5.25 7.65
CA LYS A 229 -8.13 5.46 6.41
C LYS A 229 -7.06 6.53 6.57
N ALA A 230 -7.36 7.61 7.30
CA ALA A 230 -6.36 8.64 7.61
C ALA A 230 -5.23 8.10 8.52
N ALA A 231 -5.57 7.33 9.56
CA ALA A 231 -4.57 6.68 10.41
C ALA A 231 -3.70 5.68 9.63
N PHE A 232 -4.31 4.91 8.73
CA PHE A 232 -3.58 4.03 7.80
C PHE A 232 -2.60 4.83 6.92
N ALA A 233 -3.07 5.92 6.31
CA ALA A 233 -2.27 6.78 5.44
C ALA A 233 -1.03 7.34 6.16
N ILE A 234 -1.16 7.70 7.44
CA ILE A 234 -0.02 8.06 8.29
C ILE A 234 0.95 6.87 8.41
N GLY A 235 0.46 5.68 8.75
CA GLY A 235 1.31 4.50 8.96
C GLY A 235 2.16 4.09 7.74
N VAL A 236 1.57 4.18 6.54
CA VAL A 236 2.26 3.88 5.26
C VAL A 236 3.03 5.06 4.67
N SER A 237 2.97 6.24 5.29
CA SER A 237 3.76 7.38 4.84
C SER A 237 5.24 7.18 5.16
N LYS A 238 6.11 7.78 4.33
CA LYS A 238 7.57 7.75 4.51
C LYS A 238 8.09 8.89 5.39
N ASP A 239 7.18 9.59 6.07
CA ASP A 239 7.54 10.71 6.93
C ASP A 239 8.21 10.19 8.21
N ALA A 240 9.38 10.72 8.53
CA ALA A 240 10.14 10.33 9.72
C ALA A 240 9.34 10.52 11.03
N THR A 241 8.39 11.46 11.03
CA THR A 241 7.52 11.78 12.17
C THR A 241 6.24 10.94 12.24
N ALA A 242 5.97 10.05 11.28
CA ALA A 242 4.72 9.29 11.21
C ALA A 242 4.43 8.49 12.51
N LEU A 243 5.42 7.78 13.04
CA LEU A 243 5.26 7.05 14.31
C LEU A 243 5.05 7.96 15.51
N PHE A 244 5.70 9.12 15.55
CA PHE A 244 5.48 10.10 16.60
C PHE A 244 4.04 10.61 16.57
N THR A 245 3.54 10.94 15.37
CA THR A 245 2.14 11.33 15.15
C THR A 245 1.17 10.24 15.58
N LEU A 246 1.39 8.98 15.20
CA LEU A 246 0.54 7.85 15.61
C LEU A 246 0.53 7.64 17.13
N LYS A 247 1.69 7.76 17.79
CA LYS A 247 1.82 7.68 19.24
C LYS A 247 0.99 8.77 19.94
N GLY A 248 1.09 10.01 19.45
CA GLY A 248 0.28 11.13 19.96
C GLY A 248 -1.21 10.88 19.78
N LEU A 249 -1.64 10.54 18.56
CA LEU A 249 -3.04 10.26 18.24
C LEU A 249 -3.62 9.14 19.11
N TYR A 250 -2.85 8.10 19.41
CA TYR A 250 -3.31 7.00 20.27
C TYR A 250 -3.73 7.45 21.67
N GLY A 251 -3.02 8.43 22.25
CA GLY A 251 -3.33 9.00 23.55
C GLY A 251 -4.51 9.97 23.52
N GLU A 252 -4.79 10.57 22.38
CA GLU A 252 -5.85 11.56 22.20
C GLU A 252 -7.21 10.93 21.85
N VAL A 253 -7.22 9.87 21.04
CA VAL A 253 -8.47 9.24 20.58
C VAL A 253 -9.03 8.27 21.64
N THR A 254 -10.35 8.28 21.81
CA THR A 254 -11.04 7.38 22.76
C THR A 254 -11.68 6.18 22.06
N HIS A 255 -12.03 6.30 20.78
CA HIS A 255 -12.73 5.25 20.04
C HIS A 255 -11.84 4.02 19.79
N ARG A 256 -12.22 2.86 20.34
CA ARG A 256 -11.45 1.60 20.29
C ARG A 256 -11.02 1.20 18.88
N GLU A 257 -11.92 1.27 17.90
CA GLU A 257 -11.57 0.90 16.51
C GLU A 257 -10.51 1.80 15.88
N ILE A 258 -10.44 3.06 16.29
CA ILE A 258 -9.42 4.00 15.80
C ILE A 258 -8.10 3.70 16.48
N LYS A 259 -8.10 3.44 17.80
CA LYS A 259 -6.92 2.94 18.52
C LYS A 259 -6.37 1.67 17.86
N ARG A 260 -7.23 0.69 17.57
CA ARG A 260 -6.85 -0.55 16.88
C ARG A 260 -6.22 -0.27 15.52
N GLN A 261 -6.78 0.65 14.76
CA GLN A 261 -6.21 1.05 13.48
C GLN A 261 -4.86 1.75 13.63
N ILE A 262 -4.66 2.58 14.65
CA ILE A 262 -3.38 3.23 14.96
C ILE A 262 -2.31 2.19 15.32
N ILE A 263 -2.67 1.16 16.11
CA ILE A 263 -1.78 0.02 16.42
C ILE A 263 -1.34 -0.67 15.12
N PHE A 264 -2.28 -0.97 14.22
CA PHE A 264 -1.97 -1.56 12.93
C PHE A 264 -1.11 -0.63 12.05
N ALA A 265 -1.46 0.65 11.95
CA ALA A 265 -0.70 1.64 11.18
C ALA A 265 0.76 1.74 11.66
N ALA A 266 0.98 1.69 12.98
CA ALA A 266 2.32 1.64 13.54
C ALA A 266 3.03 0.31 13.24
N SER A 267 2.31 -0.80 13.25
CA SER A 267 2.88 -2.13 13.00
C SER A 267 3.34 -2.36 11.56
N ILE A 268 2.94 -1.53 10.61
CA ILE A 268 3.40 -1.58 9.21
C ILE A 268 4.38 -0.45 8.86
N ASN A 269 4.71 0.42 9.82
CA ASN A 269 5.64 1.52 9.58
C ASN A 269 7.08 1.01 9.35
N GLU A 270 7.82 1.73 8.49
CA GLU A 270 9.19 1.43 8.10
C GLU A 270 10.19 1.46 9.28
N ASN A 271 9.97 2.32 10.27
CA ASN A 271 10.82 2.41 11.47
C ASN A 271 10.49 1.29 12.46
N LYS A 272 11.10 0.12 12.23
CA LYS A 272 10.70 -1.11 12.91
C LYS A 272 10.91 -1.11 14.42
N ASP A 273 12.02 -0.55 14.88
CA ASP A 273 12.39 -0.58 16.30
C ASP A 273 11.45 0.30 17.12
N GLN A 274 11.18 1.52 16.67
CA GLN A 274 10.25 2.42 17.36
C GLN A 274 8.80 1.94 17.31
N ALA A 275 8.42 1.21 16.26
CA ALA A 275 7.13 0.54 16.18
C ALA A 275 7.03 -0.59 17.21
N ILE A 276 8.08 -1.41 17.36
CA ILE A 276 8.14 -2.45 18.39
C ILE A 276 8.06 -1.83 19.79
N ASP A 277 8.80 -0.75 20.07
CA ASP A 277 8.71 -0.01 21.34
C ASP A 277 7.27 0.39 21.68
N PHE A 278 6.56 0.93 20.69
CA PHE A 278 5.18 1.36 20.86
C PHE A 278 4.24 0.20 21.16
N LEU A 279 4.34 -0.89 20.39
CA LEU A 279 3.52 -2.08 20.60
C LEU A 279 3.79 -2.72 21.97
N ILE A 280 5.05 -2.77 22.41
CA ILE A 280 5.40 -3.25 23.76
C ILE A 280 4.75 -2.37 24.83
N SER A 281 4.82 -1.05 24.68
CA SER A 281 4.20 -0.11 25.62
C SER A 281 2.70 -0.34 25.74
N ILE A 282 1.99 -0.54 24.62
CA ILE A 282 0.55 -0.83 24.62
C ILE A 282 0.26 -2.18 25.28
N ALA A 283 0.99 -3.23 24.91
CA ALA A 283 0.80 -4.57 25.46
C ALA A 283 0.99 -4.61 26.99
N ALA A 284 1.92 -3.82 27.51
CA ALA A 284 2.17 -3.73 28.96
C ALA A 284 1.13 -2.88 29.69
N ASN A 285 0.84 -1.67 29.18
CA ASN A 285 0.27 -0.60 29.99
C ASN A 285 -1.16 -0.18 29.60
N ASP A 286 -1.68 -0.59 28.45
CA ASP A 286 -2.99 -0.09 28.00
C ASP A 286 -4.12 -0.57 28.93
N PRO A 287 -5.10 0.26 29.32
CA PRO A 287 -6.20 -0.20 30.15
C PRO A 287 -7.17 -1.15 29.41
N ASP A 288 -7.20 -1.11 28.08
CA ASP A 288 -8.12 -1.89 27.26
C ASP A 288 -7.48 -3.24 26.85
N THR A 289 -8.05 -4.33 27.34
CA THR A 289 -7.61 -5.70 27.03
C THR A 289 -7.57 -5.99 25.53
N GLU A 290 -8.51 -5.45 24.74
CA GLU A 290 -8.51 -5.65 23.29
C GLU A 290 -7.33 -4.91 22.64
N CYS A 291 -6.99 -3.70 23.10
CA CYS A 291 -5.82 -2.99 22.62
C CYS A 291 -4.52 -3.73 22.95
N LYS A 292 -4.39 -4.30 24.16
CA LYS A 292 -3.27 -5.19 24.51
C LYS A 292 -3.18 -6.38 23.56
N LYS A 293 -4.32 -7.04 23.30
CA LYS A 293 -4.38 -8.21 22.41
C LYS A 293 -3.93 -7.88 20.99
N GLN A 294 -4.37 -6.73 20.47
CA GLN A 294 -3.97 -6.24 19.14
C GLN A 294 -2.47 -5.94 19.08
N ALA A 295 -1.90 -5.31 20.11
CA ALA A 295 -0.46 -5.07 20.17
C ALA A 295 0.36 -6.37 20.18
N LEU A 296 -0.05 -7.37 20.98
CA LEU A 296 0.57 -8.69 21.02
C LEU A 296 0.46 -9.43 19.68
N PHE A 297 -0.69 -9.34 19.01
CA PHE A 297 -0.88 -9.89 17.67
C PHE A 297 0.19 -9.38 16.70
N TRP A 298 0.36 -8.05 16.64
CA TRP A 298 1.32 -7.43 15.73
C TRP A 298 2.79 -7.63 16.14
N LEU A 299 3.08 -7.77 17.45
CA LEU A 299 4.39 -8.23 17.91
C LEU A 299 4.71 -9.66 17.42
N GLY A 300 3.71 -10.55 17.40
CA GLY A 300 3.86 -11.90 16.84
C GLY A 300 4.26 -11.91 15.36
N GLN A 301 3.70 -10.98 14.57
CA GLN A 301 4.02 -10.84 13.14
C GLN A 301 5.41 -10.22 12.88
N ARG A 302 6.04 -9.61 13.88
CA ARG A 302 7.31 -8.89 13.74
C ARG A 302 8.49 -9.71 14.22
N ALA A 303 9.43 -10.04 13.33
CA ALA A 303 10.66 -10.75 13.67
C ALA A 303 11.51 -10.00 14.71
N GLY A 304 12.08 -10.71 15.68
CA GLY A 304 13.09 -10.19 16.60
C GLY A 304 13.00 -10.75 18.02
N ASP A 305 14.16 -11.00 18.62
CA ASP A 305 14.30 -11.57 19.98
C ASP A 305 13.57 -10.75 21.03
N ARG A 306 13.57 -9.42 20.88
CA ARG A 306 12.89 -8.52 21.81
C ARG A 306 11.38 -8.74 21.82
N SER A 307 10.76 -8.85 20.65
CA SER A 307 9.32 -9.15 20.54
C SER A 307 9.03 -10.52 21.14
N LEU A 308 9.83 -11.54 20.82
CA LEU A 308 9.66 -12.89 21.33
C LEU A 308 9.77 -12.95 22.87
N LYS A 309 10.78 -12.27 23.44
CA LYS A 309 10.97 -12.15 24.89
C LYS A 309 9.73 -11.54 25.55
N VAL A 310 9.23 -10.42 25.02
CA VAL A 310 8.01 -9.76 25.56
C VAL A 310 6.81 -10.70 25.50
N LEU A 311 6.60 -11.41 24.38
CA LEU A 311 5.51 -12.38 24.28
C LEU A 311 5.63 -13.48 25.34
N GLY A 312 6.83 -14.03 25.55
CA GLY A 312 7.09 -15.03 26.58
C GLY A 312 6.88 -14.51 28.01
N ASP A 313 7.31 -13.28 28.29
CA ASP A 313 7.13 -12.60 29.58
C ASP A 313 5.63 -12.39 29.85
N VAL A 314 4.85 -11.91 28.87
CA VAL A 314 3.38 -11.74 29.00
C VAL A 314 2.68 -13.09 29.18
N ALA A 315 3.05 -14.10 28.39
CA ALA A 315 2.45 -15.42 28.47
C ALA A 315 2.74 -16.14 29.80
N SER A 316 3.82 -15.77 30.49
CA SER A 316 4.25 -16.38 31.77
C SER A 316 3.92 -15.51 33.00
N SER A 317 3.49 -14.27 32.80
CA SER A 317 3.16 -13.33 33.88
C SER A 317 2.07 -13.90 34.78
N THR A 318 2.17 -13.76 36.10
CA THR A 318 1.12 -14.21 37.03
C THR A 318 -0.07 -13.27 37.08
N ASP A 319 0.16 -11.98 36.82
CA ASP A 319 -0.79 -10.90 37.10
C ASP A 319 -1.57 -10.46 35.85
N ALA A 320 -1.19 -10.99 34.69
CA ALA A 320 -1.88 -10.69 33.43
C ALA A 320 -3.25 -11.37 33.34
N ASP A 321 -4.18 -10.69 32.66
CA ASP A 321 -5.48 -11.24 32.26
C ASP A 321 -5.27 -12.51 31.41
N THR A 322 -6.07 -13.55 31.68
CA THR A 322 -5.93 -14.86 31.03
C THR A 322 -6.11 -14.80 29.52
N GLU A 323 -6.97 -13.91 29.02
CA GLU A 323 -7.17 -13.71 27.60
C GLU A 323 -5.97 -13.01 26.94
N VAL A 324 -5.30 -12.10 27.64
CA VAL A 324 -4.04 -11.48 27.19
C VAL A 324 -2.92 -12.52 27.13
N GLN A 325 -2.81 -13.39 28.13
CA GLN A 325 -1.85 -14.50 28.14
C GLN A 325 -2.09 -15.45 26.97
N LYS A 326 -3.35 -15.87 26.74
CA LYS A 326 -3.72 -16.73 25.60
C LYS A 326 -3.38 -16.07 24.26
N GLN A 327 -3.59 -14.77 24.14
CA GLN A 327 -3.18 -14.02 22.95
C GLN A 327 -1.67 -14.00 22.76
N ALA A 328 -0.89 -13.85 23.83
CA ALA A 328 0.56 -13.95 23.76
C ALA A 328 1.01 -15.36 23.32
N VAL A 329 0.39 -16.41 23.85
CA VAL A 329 0.64 -17.80 23.41
C VAL A 329 0.32 -17.98 21.92
N PHE A 330 -0.79 -17.41 21.43
CA PHE A 330 -1.09 -17.41 20.01
C PHE A 330 -0.04 -16.65 19.19
N ALA A 331 0.37 -15.47 19.63
CA ALA A 331 1.40 -14.69 18.94
C ALA A 331 2.74 -15.45 18.88
N ILE A 332 3.11 -16.20 19.93
CA ILE A 332 4.29 -17.09 19.94
C ILE A 332 4.13 -18.21 18.90
N SER A 333 2.94 -18.78 18.73
CA SER A 333 2.74 -19.85 17.73
C SER A 333 2.87 -19.39 16.28
N ARG A 334 2.80 -18.08 16.03
CA ARG A 334 3.03 -17.48 14.70
C ARG A 334 4.52 -17.27 14.38
N ARG A 335 5.42 -17.53 15.33
CA ARG A 335 6.87 -17.39 15.17
C ARG A 335 7.48 -18.60 14.42
N PRO A 336 8.70 -18.48 13.89
CA PRO A 336 9.44 -19.63 13.40
C PRO A 336 9.47 -20.77 14.42
N LYS A 337 9.37 -22.03 13.96
CA LYS A 337 9.21 -23.20 14.84
C LYS A 337 10.31 -23.31 15.89
N ASP A 338 11.56 -22.98 15.53
CA ASP A 338 12.69 -23.05 16.45
C ASP A 338 12.62 -22.06 17.61
N GLU A 339 11.92 -20.94 17.43
CA GLU A 339 11.60 -19.98 18.48
C GLU A 339 10.34 -20.40 19.26
N ALA A 340 9.28 -20.77 18.53
CA ALA A 340 7.95 -20.99 19.09
C ALA A 340 7.88 -22.24 19.97
N ILE A 341 8.37 -23.37 19.46
CA ILE A 341 8.14 -24.69 20.06
C ILE A 341 8.76 -24.81 21.46
N PRO A 342 10.02 -24.40 21.71
CA PRO A 342 10.59 -24.44 23.05
C PRO A 342 9.79 -23.63 24.08
N LEU A 343 9.31 -22.44 23.70
CA LEU A 343 8.51 -21.60 24.59
C LEU A 343 7.13 -22.19 24.86
N LEU A 344 6.46 -22.71 23.84
CA LEU A 344 5.15 -23.35 24.00
C LEU A 344 5.24 -24.60 24.89
N ILE A 345 6.30 -25.42 24.75
CA ILE A 345 6.54 -26.57 25.63
C ILE A 345 6.74 -26.10 27.07
N LYS A 346 7.56 -25.07 27.28
CA LYS A 346 7.77 -24.49 28.62
C LYS A 346 6.44 -24.05 29.24
N ILE A 347 5.63 -23.28 28.52
CA ILE A 347 4.32 -22.79 28.98
C ILE A 347 3.39 -23.97 29.28
N ALA A 348 3.31 -24.96 28.40
CA ALA A 348 2.48 -26.15 28.59
C ALA A 348 2.86 -26.95 29.86
N ARG A 349 4.14 -26.95 30.26
CA ARG A 349 4.62 -27.64 31.46
C ARG A 349 4.47 -26.82 32.74
N THR A 350 4.78 -25.53 32.69
CA THR A 350 5.02 -24.74 33.91
C THR A 350 3.96 -23.69 34.21
N HIS A 351 3.11 -23.32 33.26
CA HIS A 351 2.17 -22.21 33.48
C HIS A 351 1.13 -22.58 34.55
N PRO A 352 0.88 -21.72 35.57
CA PRO A 352 -0.01 -22.07 36.69
C PRO A 352 -1.48 -22.23 36.26
N LYS A 353 -1.96 -21.39 35.32
CA LYS A 353 -3.34 -21.46 34.82
C LYS A 353 -3.51 -22.55 33.75
N ALA A 354 -4.46 -23.46 33.96
CA ALA A 354 -4.76 -24.56 33.05
C ALA A 354 -5.20 -24.10 31.65
N GLU A 355 -5.98 -23.03 31.55
CA GLU A 355 -6.45 -22.46 30.28
C GLU A 355 -5.29 -22.03 29.36
N VAL A 356 -4.23 -21.47 29.93
CA VAL A 356 -3.04 -21.06 29.17
C VAL A 356 -2.21 -22.28 28.77
N ARG A 357 -2.07 -23.29 29.65
CA ARG A 357 -1.43 -24.58 29.28
C ARG A 357 -2.17 -25.24 28.13
N LYS A 358 -3.51 -25.28 28.19
CA LYS A 358 -4.37 -25.84 27.14
C LYS A 358 -4.19 -25.08 25.82
N GLN A 359 -4.08 -23.76 25.85
CA GLN A 359 -3.80 -22.96 24.65
C GLN A 359 -2.43 -23.29 24.04
N ALA A 360 -1.40 -23.49 24.87
CA ALA A 360 -0.07 -23.87 24.39
C ALA A 360 -0.06 -25.29 23.78
N LEU A 361 -0.70 -26.26 24.45
CA LEU A 361 -0.88 -27.62 23.94
C LEU A 361 -1.66 -27.62 22.61
N PHE A 362 -2.70 -26.80 22.48
CA PHE A 362 -3.45 -26.66 21.23
C PHE A 362 -2.55 -26.25 20.06
N TRP A 363 -1.73 -25.21 20.24
CA TRP A 363 -0.82 -24.75 19.18
C TRP A 363 0.34 -25.71 18.91
N LEU A 364 0.82 -26.41 19.94
CA LEU A 364 1.78 -27.51 19.77
C LEU A 364 1.19 -28.65 18.92
N GLY A 365 -0.08 -29.00 19.13
CA GLY A 365 -0.79 -30.01 18.34
C GLY A 365 -0.91 -29.65 16.86
N LEU A 366 -1.08 -28.36 16.54
CA LEU A 366 -1.13 -27.87 15.15
C LEU A 366 0.26 -27.68 14.50
N SER A 367 1.34 -27.78 15.27
CA SER A 367 2.69 -27.47 14.76
C SER A 367 3.28 -28.55 13.84
N GLY A 368 2.89 -29.81 14.04
CA GLY A 368 3.51 -30.96 13.40
C GLY A 368 5.01 -31.14 13.74
N ASP A 369 5.48 -30.57 14.86
CA ASP A 369 6.88 -30.65 15.29
C ASP A 369 7.11 -31.89 16.18
N GLU A 370 8.19 -32.62 15.96
CA GLU A 370 8.50 -33.85 16.73
C GLU A 370 8.66 -33.57 18.23
N ARG A 371 9.16 -32.39 18.62
CA ARG A 371 9.28 -32.01 20.04
C ARG A 371 7.92 -31.92 20.72
N ALA A 372 6.88 -31.50 19.98
CA ALA A 372 5.52 -31.48 20.49
C ALA A 372 4.98 -32.90 20.67
N LEU A 373 5.27 -33.81 19.74
CA LEU A 373 4.89 -35.21 19.84
C LEU A 373 5.51 -35.88 21.08
N GLU A 374 6.80 -35.65 21.33
CA GLU A 374 7.48 -36.21 22.52
C GLU A 374 6.87 -35.67 23.82
N LEU A 375 6.50 -34.39 23.87
CA LEU A 375 5.75 -33.84 25.01
C LEU A 375 4.41 -34.56 25.20
N PHE A 376 3.64 -34.77 24.12
CA PHE A 376 2.34 -35.44 24.24
C PHE A 376 2.46 -36.90 24.68
N LYS A 377 3.46 -37.63 24.17
CA LYS A 377 3.77 -38.99 24.65
C LYS A 377 4.02 -38.97 26.16
N GLU A 378 4.91 -38.09 26.63
CA GLU A 378 5.21 -37.99 28.06
C GLU A 378 3.96 -37.70 28.90
N ILE A 379 3.13 -36.73 28.49
CA ILE A 379 1.93 -36.35 29.24
C ILE A 379 0.88 -37.46 29.26
N LEU A 380 0.72 -38.21 28.16
CA LEU A 380 -0.30 -39.25 28.03
C LEU A 380 0.11 -40.61 28.64
N THR A 381 1.41 -40.81 28.90
CA THR A 381 1.94 -42.02 29.55
C THR A 381 2.08 -41.90 31.07
N LYS A 382 1.79 -40.74 31.64
CA LYS A 382 1.64 -40.52 33.08
C LYS A 382 0.17 -40.65 33.45
#